data_AF-A0A7S3DHJ5-F1
#
_entry.id   AF-A0A7S3DHJ5-F1
#
_cell.length_a   1.000
_cell.length_b   1.000
_cell.length_c   1.000
_cell.angle_alpha   90.00
_cell.angle_beta   90.00
_cell.angle_gamma   90.00
#
_symmetry.space_group_name_H-M   'P 1'
#
loop_
_entity.id
_entity.type
_entity.pdbx_description
1 polymer ?
#
loop_
_entity_poly.entity_id
_entity_poly.type
_entity_poly.pdbx_seq_one_letter_code
_entity_poly.pdbx_strand_id
1 'polypeptide(L)'
;SEVDQLMRAFFGDSSSDSVVAGERATDFLIKALNRLHKASSRKHKELRQQVQDDLVKLDKQKKEEDAASKASGSMPSGFNADPYFKSLYLACQTKSSKLIEQALDYSQKMMARGWLTGSSAGIS
;
A
#
# COMPACT_ATOMS: atom_id res chain seq x y z
N SER A 1 -18.87 -25.99 3.52
CA SER A 1 -19.68 -26.43 2.37
C SER A 1 -18.78 -26.57 1.14
N GLU A 2 -19.12 -27.37 0.13
CA GLU A 2 -18.40 -27.42 -1.17
C GLU A 2 -18.26 -26.02 -1.79
N VAL A 3 -19.27 -25.18 -1.54
CA VAL A 3 -19.31 -23.76 -1.91
C VAL A 3 -18.24 -22.92 -1.19
N ASP A 4 -17.93 -23.20 0.08
CA ASP A 4 -16.84 -22.52 0.81
C ASP A 4 -15.46 -22.88 0.23
N GLN A 5 -15.31 -24.11 -0.25
CA GLN A 5 -14.06 -24.59 -0.82
C GLN A 5 -13.85 -23.99 -2.22
N LEU A 6 -14.93 -23.85 -2.99
CA LEU A 6 -14.93 -23.15 -4.29
C LEU A 6 -14.67 -21.64 -4.11
N MET A 7 -15.30 -21.02 -3.11
CA MET A 7 -15.05 -19.61 -2.76
C MET A 7 -13.59 -19.40 -2.34
N ARG A 8 -13.00 -20.26 -1.51
CA ARG A 8 -11.56 -20.18 -1.16
C ARG A 8 -10.64 -20.39 -2.36
N ALA A 9 -11.00 -21.24 -3.31
CA ALA A 9 -10.22 -21.49 -4.52
C ALA A 9 -10.28 -20.31 -5.51
N PHE A 10 -11.42 -19.61 -5.61
CA PHE A 10 -11.59 -18.46 -6.50
C PHE A 10 -11.12 -17.13 -5.90
N PHE A 11 -11.45 -16.87 -4.63
CA PHE A 11 -11.11 -15.62 -3.95
C PHE A 11 -9.72 -15.66 -3.29
N GLY A 12 -9.09 -16.84 -3.24
CA GLY A 12 -7.85 -17.03 -2.51
C GLY A 12 -8.05 -16.89 -1.01
N ASP A 13 -7.16 -17.52 -0.26
CA ASP A 13 -7.08 -17.37 1.19
C ASP A 13 -6.85 -15.89 1.55
N SER A 14 -7.95 -15.17 1.82
CA SER A 14 -7.93 -13.84 2.45
C SER A 14 -7.71 -13.96 3.97
N SER A 15 -6.95 -14.99 4.40
CA SER A 15 -6.50 -15.12 5.78
C SER A 15 -5.18 -14.38 5.95
N SER A 16 -5.28 -13.08 6.23
CA SER A 16 -4.46 -12.38 7.24
C SER A 16 -4.68 -10.86 7.16
N ASP A 17 -5.93 -10.40 7.19
CA ASP A 17 -6.24 -9.10 7.79
C ASP A 17 -6.56 -9.32 9.27
N SER A 18 -5.55 -9.76 10.03
CA SER A 18 -5.51 -9.36 11.42
C SER A 18 -5.30 -7.85 11.38
N VAL A 19 -6.31 -7.09 11.80
CA VAL A 19 -6.20 -5.65 12.01
C VAL A 19 -5.17 -5.46 13.14
N VAL A 20 -3.89 -5.42 12.79
CA VAL A 20 -2.82 -5.20 13.77
C VAL A 20 -2.88 -3.72 14.12
N ALA A 21 -3.64 -3.40 15.15
CA ALA A 21 -3.53 -2.15 15.89
C ALA A 21 -2.06 -2.04 16.33
N GLY A 22 -1.27 -1.23 15.60
CA GLY A 22 0.17 -1.08 15.81
C GLY A 22 1.05 -1.26 14.57
N GLU A 23 0.49 -1.66 13.41
CA GLU A 23 1.29 -1.71 12.17
C GLU A 23 1.63 -0.30 11.68
N ARG A 24 2.94 -0.02 11.51
CA ARG A 24 3.42 1.24 10.93
C ARG A 24 2.90 1.41 9.52
N ALA A 25 2.51 2.64 9.19
CA ALA A 25 1.94 2.96 7.89
C ALA A 25 2.90 2.66 6.73
N THR A 26 4.19 2.92 6.94
CA THR A 26 5.29 2.54 6.03
C THR A 26 5.31 1.03 5.77
N ASP A 27 5.24 0.21 6.83
CA ASP A 27 5.27 -1.25 6.70
C ASP A 27 4.05 -1.80 5.93
N PHE A 28 2.86 -1.25 6.19
CA PHE A 28 1.65 -1.61 5.44
C PHE A 28 1.80 -1.28 3.94
N LEU A 29 2.22 -0.05 3.63
CA LEU A 29 2.34 0.41 2.25
C LEU A 29 3.40 -0.38 1.47
N ILE A 30 4.54 -0.71 2.09
CA ILE A 30 5.56 -1.58 1.50
C ILE A 30 4.99 -2.96 1.17
N LYS A 31 4.21 -3.57 2.09
CA LYS A 31 3.56 -4.86 1.84
C LYS A 31 2.53 -4.76 0.71
N ALA A 32 1.70 -3.72 0.71
CA ALA A 32 0.69 -3.47 -0.31
C ALA A 32 1.31 -3.33 -1.71
N LEU A 33 2.34 -2.50 -1.84
CA LEU A 33 3.08 -2.29 -3.08
C LEU A 33 3.78 -3.56 -3.56
N ASN A 34 4.39 -4.34 -2.66
CA ASN A 34 4.98 -5.63 -3.03
C ASN A 34 3.95 -6.63 -3.55
N ARG A 35 2.76 -6.70 -2.94
CA ARG A 35 1.66 -7.55 -3.41
C ARG A 35 1.18 -7.09 -4.79
N LEU A 36 1.06 -5.78 -4.99
CA LEU A 36 0.67 -5.17 -6.27
C LEU A 36 1.69 -5.46 -7.36
N HIS A 37 2.99 -5.33 -7.07
CA HIS A 37 4.07 -5.66 -7.99
C HIS A 37 4.05 -7.14 -8.38
N LYS A 38 3.83 -8.06 -7.42
CA LYS A 38 3.72 -9.50 -7.70
C LYS A 38 2.51 -9.86 -8.54
N ALA A 39 1.39 -9.17 -8.36
CA ALA A 39 0.19 -9.37 -9.15
C ALA A 39 0.28 -8.73 -10.56
N SER A 40 1.17 -7.74 -10.73
CA SER A 40 1.38 -7.07 -12.00
C SER A 40 2.17 -7.93 -13.00
N SER A 41 1.80 -7.87 -14.28
CA SER A 41 2.46 -8.60 -15.35
C SER A 41 3.51 -7.74 -16.08
N ARG A 42 4.32 -8.35 -16.95
CA ARG A 42 5.26 -7.63 -17.84
C ARG A 42 4.59 -6.59 -18.75
N LYS A 43 3.27 -6.70 -18.96
CA LYS A 43 2.48 -5.75 -19.77
C LYS A 43 2.23 -4.44 -19.02
N HIS A 44 2.27 -4.44 -17.69
CA HIS A 44 2.03 -3.27 -16.85
C HIS A 44 3.34 -2.53 -16.54
N LYS A 45 4.10 -2.16 -17.57
CA LYS A 45 5.45 -1.59 -17.41
C LYS A 45 5.46 -0.34 -16.53
N GLU A 46 4.53 0.58 -16.78
CA GLU A 46 4.41 1.84 -16.06
C GLU A 46 4.08 1.63 -14.58
N LEU A 47 3.10 0.77 -14.27
CA LEU A 47 2.77 0.38 -12.90
C LEU A 47 3.98 -0.24 -12.18
N ARG A 48 4.69 -1.16 -12.84
CA ARG A 48 5.85 -1.83 -12.24
C ARG A 48 6.98 -0.86 -11.93
N GLN A 49 7.25 0.07 -12.84
CA GLN A 49 8.27 1.09 -12.63
C GLN A 49 7.87 2.01 -11.46
N GLN A 50 6.64 2.52 -11.47
CA GLN A 50 6.17 3.42 -10.42
C GLN A 50 6.20 2.75 -9.04
N VAL A 51 5.75 1.49 -8.95
CA VAL A 51 5.78 0.73 -7.70
C VAL A 51 7.21 0.53 -7.20
N GLN A 52 8.16 0.28 -8.11
CA GLN A 52 9.56 0.12 -7.75
C GLN A 52 10.19 1.43 -7.25
N ASP A 53 9.89 2.55 -7.92
CA ASP A 53 10.36 3.87 -7.50
C ASP A 53 9.79 4.27 -6.12
N ASP A 54 8.51 3.95 -5.87
CA ASP A 54 7.83 4.22 -4.60
C ASP A 54 8.38 3.36 -3.46
N LEU A 55 8.71 2.09 -3.71
CA LEU A 55 9.38 1.22 -2.73
C LEU A 55 10.76 1.76 -2.34
N VAL A 56 11.55 2.27 -3.28
CA VAL A 56 12.87 2.87 -2.98
C VAL A 56 12.72 4.11 -2.09
N LYS A 57 11.73 4.96 -2.36
CA LYS A 57 11.43 6.14 -1.53
C LYS A 57 10.99 5.75 -0.12
N LEU A 58 10.14 4.73 0.00
CA LEU A 58 9.68 4.23 1.29
C LEU A 58 10.79 3.59 2.11
N ASP A 59 11.69 2.83 1.48
CA ASP A 59 12.86 2.28 2.17
C ASP A 59 13.79 3.38 2.68
N LYS A 60 13.89 4.51 1.97
CA LYS A 60 14.63 5.68 2.43
C LYS A 60 13.94 6.35 3.61
N GLN A 61 12.64 6.62 3.51
CA GLN A 61 11.85 7.21 4.60
C GLN A 61 11.86 6.32 5.85
N LYS A 62 11.72 5.01 5.70
CA LYS A 62 11.77 4.05 6.80
C LYS A 62 13.11 4.11 7.54
N LYS A 63 14.23 4.18 6.81
CA LYS A 63 15.57 4.33 7.42
C LYS A 63 15.71 5.66 8.17
N GLU A 64 15.16 6.73 7.64
CA GLU A 64 15.14 8.05 8.28
C GLU A 64 14.27 8.05 9.54
N GLU A 65 13.08 7.44 9.50
CA GLU A 65 12.19 7.27 10.65
C GLU A 65 12.81 6.39 11.75
N ASP A 66 13.46 5.27 11.38
CA ASP A 66 14.13 4.38 12.32
C ASP A 66 15.35 5.07 12.97
N ALA A 67 16.04 5.94 12.25
CA ALA A 67 17.12 6.76 12.79
C ALA A 67 16.59 7.87 13.71
N ALA A 68 15.51 8.55 13.31
CA ALA A 68 14.89 9.62 14.09
C ALA A 68 14.25 9.11 15.39
N SER A 69 13.58 7.95 15.34
CA SER A 69 12.95 7.32 16.51
C SER A 69 13.96 6.85 17.56
N LYS A 70 15.20 6.56 17.14
CA LYS A 70 16.32 6.27 18.07
C LYS A 70 16.92 7.53 18.69
N ALA A 71 16.83 8.67 18.03
CA ALA A 71 17.43 9.93 18.46
C ALA A 71 16.47 10.83 19.26
N SER A 72 15.17 10.71 19.02
CA SER A 72 14.11 11.51 19.62
C SER A 72 12.99 10.57 20.02
N GLY A 73 12.73 10.39 21.32
CA GLY A 73 11.57 9.63 21.83
C GLY A 73 10.21 10.26 21.51
N SER A 74 10.13 11.11 20.48
CA SER A 74 8.92 11.75 19.99
C SER A 74 8.21 10.84 19.00
N MET A 75 6.91 10.65 19.18
CA MET A 75 6.04 9.99 18.19
C MET A 75 6.24 10.63 16.81
N PRO A 76 6.39 9.83 15.74
CA PRO A 76 6.55 10.38 14.40
C PRO A 76 5.31 11.19 14.02
N SER A 77 5.54 12.40 13.50
CA SER A 77 4.55 13.18 12.76
C SER A 77 3.81 12.25 11.80
N GLY A 78 2.47 12.31 11.80
CA GLY A 78 1.62 11.36 11.07
C GLY A 78 2.12 11.06 9.65
N PHE A 79 2.18 9.77 9.32
CA PHE A 79 2.63 9.30 8.01
C PHE A 79 1.68 9.77 6.90
N ASN A 80 2.24 10.44 5.88
CA ASN A 80 1.49 10.87 4.71
C ASN A 80 1.70 9.89 3.55
N ALA A 81 0.65 9.18 3.15
CA ALA A 81 0.64 8.23 2.04
C ALA A 81 0.34 8.89 0.67
N ASP A 82 -0.09 10.15 0.64
CA ASP A 82 -0.53 10.85 -0.59
C ASP A 82 0.50 10.78 -1.74
N PRO A 83 1.83 10.93 -1.51
CA PRO A 83 2.82 10.85 -2.59
C PRO A 83 2.88 9.48 -3.28
N TYR A 84 2.40 8.43 -2.63
CA TYR A 84 2.44 7.04 -3.09
C TYR A 84 1.13 6.58 -3.73
N PHE A 85 0.10 7.44 -3.71
CA PHE A 85 -1.20 7.12 -4.28
C PHE A 85 -1.13 6.86 -5.79
N LYS A 86 -0.15 7.44 -6.50
CA LYS A 86 0.02 7.25 -7.95
C LYS A 86 0.15 5.77 -8.34
N SER A 87 0.83 4.95 -7.53
CA SER A 87 0.93 3.50 -7.77
C SER A 87 -0.43 2.79 -7.69
N LEU A 88 -1.26 3.16 -6.71
CA LEU A 88 -2.61 2.61 -6.56
C LEU A 88 -3.53 3.08 -7.69
N TYR A 89 -3.43 4.34 -8.08
CA TYR A 89 -4.15 4.90 -9.21
C TYR A 89 -3.84 4.17 -10.53
N LEU A 90 -2.55 3.95 -10.84
CA LEU A 90 -2.14 3.21 -12.02
C LEU A 90 -2.64 1.76 -12.02
N ALA A 91 -2.75 1.13 -10.84
CA ALA A 91 -3.31 -0.21 -10.75
C ALA A 91 -4.82 -0.24 -11.05
N CYS A 92 -5.57 0.78 -10.62
CA CYS A 92 -6.99 0.95 -10.97
C CYS A 92 -7.22 1.17 -12.47
N GLN A 93 -6.24 1.72 -13.20
CA GLN A 93 -6.33 1.91 -14.65
C GLN A 93 -6.01 0.65 -15.47
N THR A 94 -5.58 -0.44 -14.83
CA THR A 94 -5.31 -1.68 -15.55
C THR A 94 -6.60 -2.40 -15.96
N LYS A 95 -6.51 -3.36 -16.88
CA LYS A 95 -7.63 -4.22 -17.27
C LYS A 95 -7.77 -5.47 -16.38
N SER A 96 -6.99 -5.56 -15.29
CA SER A 96 -6.96 -6.73 -14.42
C SER A 96 -7.84 -6.48 -13.20
N SER A 97 -8.96 -7.19 -13.10
CA SER A 97 -9.88 -7.10 -11.96
C SER A 97 -9.15 -7.30 -10.64
N LYS A 98 -8.26 -8.29 -10.56
CA LYS A 98 -7.44 -8.57 -9.38
C LYS A 98 -6.58 -7.38 -8.93
N LEU A 99 -5.98 -6.64 -9.87
CA LEU A 99 -5.18 -5.46 -9.53
C LEU A 99 -6.05 -4.29 -9.08
N ILE A 100 -7.20 -4.11 -9.73
CA ILE A 100 -8.16 -3.08 -9.36
C ILE A 100 -8.70 -3.35 -7.95
N GLU A 101 -9.14 -4.57 -7.66
CA GLU A 101 -9.63 -4.98 -6.34
C GLU A 101 -8.59 -4.74 -5.24
N GLN A 102 -7.33 -5.14 -5.47
CA GLN A 102 -6.25 -4.89 -4.53
C GLN A 102 -5.99 -3.39 -4.31
N ALA A 103 -5.96 -2.60 -5.38
CA ALA A 103 -5.72 -1.17 -5.29
C ALA A 103 -6.84 -0.45 -4.52
N LEU A 104 -8.10 -0.86 -4.73
CA LEU A 104 -9.25 -0.32 -4.01
C LEU A 104 -9.23 -0.71 -2.53
N ASP A 105 -8.95 -1.97 -2.20
CA ASP A 105 -8.82 -2.44 -0.81
C ASP A 105 -7.75 -1.65 -0.05
N TYR A 106 -6.56 -1.50 -0.63
CA TYR A 106 -5.48 -0.73 -0.02
C TYR A 106 -5.82 0.75 0.12
N SER A 107 -6.46 1.35 -0.89
CA SER A 107 -6.88 2.75 -0.83
C SER A 107 -7.90 2.97 0.29
N GLN A 108 -8.88 2.06 0.44
CA GLN A 108 -9.87 2.11 1.51
C GLN A 108 -9.21 2.00 2.89
N LYS A 109 -8.27 1.06 3.07
CA LYS A 109 -7.53 0.89 4.33
C LYS A 109 -6.68 2.11 4.68
N MET A 110 -6.06 2.77 3.69
CA MET A 110 -5.28 4.00 3.91
C MET A 110 -6.15 5.18 4.29
N MET A 111 -7.31 5.35 3.64
CA MET A 111 -8.27 6.39 4.01
C MET A 111 -8.87 6.16 5.40
N ALA A 112 -9.27 4.92 5.72
CA ALA A 112 -9.84 4.57 7.01
C ALA A 112 -8.87 4.80 8.18
N ARG A 113 -7.55 4.70 7.93
CA ARG A 113 -6.51 4.98 8.91
C ARG A 113 -6.05 6.44 8.93
N GLY A 114 -6.58 7.29 8.05
CA GLY A 114 -6.21 8.70 7.94
C GLY A 114 -4.80 8.93 7.38
N TRP A 115 -4.22 7.96 6.68
CA TRP A 115 -2.90 8.10 6.05
C TRP A 115 -2.98 8.77 4.68
N LEU A 116 -4.13 8.61 4.02
CA LEU A 116 -4.45 9.26 2.77
C LEU A 116 -5.42 10.39 3.08
N THR A 117 -4.90 11.61 3.15
CA THR A 117 -5.64 12.78 3.66
C THR A 117 -6.09 13.71 2.54
N GLY A 118 -5.47 13.60 1.35
CA GLY A 118 -5.72 14.53 0.27
C GLY A 118 -5.18 15.93 0.56
N SER A 119 -4.48 16.11 1.68
CA SER A 119 -3.66 17.28 1.95
C SER A 119 -2.38 17.11 1.14
N SER A 120 -2.50 17.38 -0.17
CA SER A 120 -1.39 18.05 -0.81
C SER A 120 -1.14 19.28 0.06
N ALA A 121 -0.01 19.28 0.78
CA ALA A 121 0.61 20.53 1.18
C ALA A 121 0.97 21.24 -0.13
N GLY A 122 -0.04 21.79 -0.79
CA GLY A 122 0.07 22.94 -1.65
C GLY A 122 0.54 24.05 -0.74
N ILE A 123 1.86 24.13 -0.63
CA ILE A 123 2.54 25.40 -0.45
C ILE A 123 1.93 26.30 -1.52
N SER A 124 1.02 27.19 -1.08
CA SER A 124 0.60 28.35 -1.85
C SER A 124 1.77 29.33 -1.95
#